data_AF-A0A3M1ZH76-F1
#
_entry.id   AF-A0A3M1ZH76-F1
#
_cell.length_a   1.000
_cell.length_b   1.000
_cell.length_c   1.000
_cell.angle_alpha   90.00
_cell.angle_beta   90.00
_cell.angle_gamma   90.00
#
_symmetry.space_group_name_H-M   'P 1'
#
loop_
_entity.id
_entity.type
_entity.pdbx_description
1 polymer ?
#
loop_
_entity_poly.entity_id
_entity_poly.type
_entity_poly.pdbx_seq_one_letter_code
_entity_poly.pdbx_strand_id
1 'polypeptide(L)'
;MSQPAEIKPSPEQLQKIRLLSDGELYRMACQFIADNRTIESNKQAVSLVMHTQDWDDLDRYVNHQAGRDWKSQKKYAGYEQFFKNLKNQLAELRTKVENEWFPPPPEYKTRNERKAWVNHFTILVAREFLQHLEAENFYKSGN
;
A
#
# COMPACT_ATOMS: atom_id res chain seq x y z
N MET A 1 19.77 -19.23 13.67
CA MET A 1 19.43 -18.28 12.60
C MET A 1 19.45 -16.89 13.22
N SER A 2 20.43 -16.07 12.87
CA SER A 2 20.49 -14.68 13.37
C SER A 2 19.31 -13.91 12.75
N GLN A 3 18.49 -13.28 13.58
CA GLN A 3 17.51 -12.32 13.08
C GLN A 3 18.24 -11.27 12.23
N PRO A 4 17.78 -10.96 11.01
CA PRO A 4 18.36 -9.86 10.25
C PRO A 4 18.24 -8.60 11.11
N ALA A 5 19.32 -7.80 11.16
CA ALA A 5 19.33 -6.54 11.90
C ALA A 5 18.10 -5.70 11.50
N GLU A 6 17.43 -5.13 12.48
CA GLU A 6 16.23 -4.32 12.27
C GLU A 6 16.57 -3.17 11.31
N ILE A 7 15.91 -3.14 10.15
CA ILE A 7 16.08 -2.04 9.19
C ILE A 7 15.41 -0.82 9.80
N LYS A 8 16.20 0.22 10.08
CA LYS A 8 15.71 1.48 10.62
C LYS A 8 15.94 2.60 9.60
N PRO A 9 14.89 3.32 9.17
CA PRO A 9 15.05 4.42 8.23
C PRO A 9 15.93 5.54 8.81
N SER A 10 16.80 6.12 7.98
CA SER A 10 17.56 7.32 8.33
C SER A 10 16.64 8.56 8.39
N PRO A 11 17.08 9.66 9.03
CA PRO A 11 16.35 10.91 8.99
C PRO A 11 16.06 11.42 7.57
N GLU A 12 17.00 11.28 6.61
CA GLU A 12 16.73 11.68 5.23
C GLU A 12 15.69 10.78 4.56
N GLN A 13 15.71 9.48 4.84
CA GLN A 13 14.72 8.54 4.31
C GLN A 13 13.33 8.83 4.86
N LEU A 14 13.20 9.13 6.16
CA LEU A 14 11.95 9.58 6.77
C LEU A 14 11.46 10.89 6.16
N GLN A 15 12.36 11.85 5.93
CA GLN A 15 12.01 13.10 5.27
C GLN A 15 11.53 12.86 3.83
N LYS A 16 12.17 11.95 3.09
CA LYS A 16 11.75 11.57 1.75
C LYS A 16 10.37 10.90 1.76
N ILE A 17 10.07 10.02 2.71
CA ILE A 17 8.74 9.42 2.88
C ILE A 17 7.68 10.51 3.07
N ARG A 18 7.94 11.51 3.94
CA ARG A 18 7.02 12.64 4.15
C ARG A 18 6.77 13.44 2.87
N LEU A 19 7.82 13.78 2.13
CA LEU A 19 7.71 14.51 0.86
C LEU A 19 6.94 13.71 -0.20
N LEU A 20 7.15 12.39 -0.26
CA LEU A 20 6.38 11.50 -1.14
C LEU A 20 4.91 11.46 -0.71
N SER A 21 4.63 11.38 0.59
CA SER A 21 3.28 11.37 1.15
C SER A 21 2.50 12.62 0.76
N ASP A 22 3.05 13.80 1.07
CA ASP A 22 2.40 15.10 0.82
C ASP A 22 2.23 15.41 -0.68
N GLY A 23 3.10 14.84 -1.53
CA GLY A 23 3.14 15.15 -2.96
C GLY A 23 2.57 14.04 -3.85
N GLU A 24 3.34 12.98 -4.02
CA GLU A 24 3.06 11.95 -5.03
C GLU A 24 1.97 10.98 -4.58
N LEU A 25 2.06 10.46 -3.35
CA LEU A 25 1.14 9.43 -2.86
C LEU A 25 -0.27 9.99 -2.67
N TYR A 26 -0.42 11.22 -2.17
CA TYR A 26 -1.71 11.90 -2.11
C TYR A 26 -2.37 11.99 -3.51
N ARG A 27 -1.64 12.46 -4.52
CA ARG A 27 -2.18 12.56 -5.89
C ARG A 27 -2.54 11.20 -6.48
N MET A 28 -1.73 10.18 -6.23
CA MET A 28 -2.03 8.81 -6.65
C MET A 28 -3.32 8.30 -6.00
N ALA A 29 -3.54 8.57 -4.71
CA ALA A 29 -4.76 8.18 -4.01
C ALA A 29 -6.01 8.87 -4.59
N CYS A 30 -5.93 10.19 -4.85
CA CYS A 30 -7.00 10.93 -5.51
C CYS A 30 -7.34 10.37 -6.90
N GLN A 31 -6.31 10.12 -7.72
CA GLN A 31 -6.48 9.54 -9.04
C GLN A 31 -7.10 8.14 -8.97
N PHE A 32 -6.64 7.32 -8.02
CA PHE A 32 -7.18 5.99 -7.81
C PHE A 32 -8.69 6.02 -7.52
N ILE A 33 -9.16 6.90 -6.63
CA ILE A 33 -10.61 7.03 -6.35
C ILE A 33 -11.36 7.55 -7.57
N ALA A 34 -10.80 8.49 -8.33
CA ALA A 34 -11.43 8.99 -9.55
C ALA A 34 -11.66 7.85 -10.58
N ASP A 35 -10.68 6.96 -10.74
CA ASP A 35 -10.74 5.88 -11.73
C ASP A 35 -11.58 4.68 -11.27
N ASN A 36 -11.65 4.44 -9.95
CA ASN A 36 -12.25 3.21 -9.39
C ASN A 36 -13.62 3.45 -8.75
N ARG A 37 -14.03 4.71 -8.60
CA ARG A 37 -15.17 5.17 -7.79
C ARG A 37 -14.97 4.87 -6.31
N THR A 38 -15.72 5.60 -5.48
CA THR A 38 -15.79 5.32 -4.06
C THR A 38 -16.48 3.98 -3.82
N ILE A 39 -15.94 3.20 -2.89
CA ILE A 39 -16.68 2.08 -2.32
C ILE A 39 -17.41 2.57 -1.07
N GLU A 40 -18.63 2.06 -0.83
CA GLU A 40 -19.28 2.26 0.46
C GLU A 40 -18.28 1.87 1.54
N SER A 41 -17.96 2.82 2.43
CA SER A 41 -17.03 2.58 3.53
C SER A 41 -17.69 1.59 4.49
N ASN A 42 -17.63 0.31 4.18
CA ASN A 42 -17.68 -0.68 5.22
C ASN A 42 -16.38 -0.47 5.98
N LYS A 43 -16.49 0.06 7.20
CA LYS A 43 -15.40 0.43 8.11
C LYS A 43 -14.29 -0.63 8.22
N GLN A 44 -14.55 -1.87 7.79
CA GLN A 44 -13.62 -2.99 7.78
C GLN A 44 -12.62 -3.01 6.60
N ALA A 45 -12.99 -2.57 5.40
CA ALA A 45 -12.17 -2.79 4.19
C ALA A 45 -10.88 -1.95 4.15
N VAL A 46 -10.90 -0.75 4.75
CA VAL A 46 -9.75 0.16 4.84
C VAL A 46 -9.08 0.12 6.22
N SER A 47 -9.86 -0.08 7.29
CA SER A 47 -9.34 -0.32 8.65
C SER A 47 -8.40 -1.53 8.76
N LEU A 48 -8.44 -2.49 7.83
CA LEU A 48 -7.58 -3.67 7.84
C LEU A 48 -6.12 -3.35 7.44
N VAL A 49 -5.85 -2.21 6.81
CA VAL A 49 -4.48 -1.72 6.55
C VAL A 49 -3.75 -1.39 7.85
N MET A 50 -4.47 -0.84 8.84
CA MET A 50 -3.91 -0.50 10.15
C MET A 50 -3.39 -1.71 10.93
N HIS A 51 -3.76 -2.93 10.54
CA HIS A 51 -3.32 -4.17 11.17
C HIS A 51 -2.17 -4.88 10.46
N THR A 52 -1.73 -4.40 9.29
CA THR A 52 -0.64 -5.02 8.54
C THR A 52 0.71 -4.55 9.08
N GLN A 53 1.45 -5.44 9.72
CA GLN A 53 2.74 -5.11 10.35
C GLN A 53 3.88 -5.05 9.31
N ASP A 54 3.77 -5.84 8.25
CA ASP A 54 4.72 -5.92 7.14
C ASP A 54 4.04 -5.99 5.77
N TRP A 55 4.87 -5.92 4.72
CA TRP A 55 4.42 -5.99 3.33
C TRP A 55 3.81 -7.34 2.94
N ASP A 56 4.36 -8.45 3.41
CA ASP A 56 3.91 -9.78 2.98
C ASP A 56 2.49 -10.04 3.51
N ASP A 57 2.15 -9.54 4.69
CA ASP A 57 0.80 -9.57 5.25
C ASP A 57 -0.18 -8.66 4.49
N LEU A 58 0.25 -7.44 4.14
CA LEU A 58 -0.56 -6.52 3.33
C LEU A 58 -0.88 -7.11 1.95
N ASP A 59 0.14 -7.62 1.25
CA ASP A 59 -0.02 -8.22 -0.07
C ASP A 59 -0.95 -9.45 0.01
N ARG A 60 -0.77 -10.32 1.02
CA ARG A 60 -1.65 -11.48 1.23
C ARG A 60 -3.11 -11.05 1.45
N TYR A 61 -3.33 -10.02 2.26
CA TYR A 61 -4.66 -9.51 2.54
C TYR A 61 -5.34 -8.99 1.26
N VAL A 62 -4.68 -8.13 0.51
CA VAL A 62 -5.24 -7.53 -0.71
C VAL A 62 -5.48 -8.61 -1.77
N ASN A 63 -4.56 -9.56 -1.92
CA ASN A 63 -4.74 -10.72 -2.81
C ASN A 63 -5.98 -11.55 -2.42
N HIS A 64 -6.19 -11.79 -1.13
CA HIS A 64 -7.36 -12.51 -0.65
C HIS A 64 -8.67 -11.77 -0.97
N GLN A 65 -8.71 -10.45 -0.73
CA GLN A 65 -9.92 -9.65 -1.06
C GLN A 65 -10.18 -9.58 -2.57
N ALA A 66 -9.14 -9.50 -3.39
CA ALA A 66 -9.25 -9.48 -4.86
C ALA A 66 -9.76 -10.82 -5.44
N GLY A 67 -9.50 -11.93 -4.75
CA GLY A 67 -9.96 -13.27 -5.13
C GLY A 67 -11.29 -13.70 -4.50
N ARG A 68 -11.88 -12.88 -3.62
CA ARG A 68 -13.13 -13.21 -2.93
C ARG A 68 -14.32 -13.04 -3.86
N ASP A 69 -15.30 -13.95 -3.74
CA ASP A 69 -16.60 -13.78 -4.42
C ASP A 69 -17.48 -12.78 -3.65
N TRP A 70 -17.52 -11.55 -4.15
CA TRP A 70 -18.35 -10.47 -3.61
C TRP A 70 -19.79 -10.48 -4.13
N LYS A 71 -20.11 -11.33 -5.13
CA LYS A 71 -21.37 -11.26 -5.91
C LYS A 71 -22.59 -11.70 -5.13
N SER A 72 -22.43 -12.35 -3.98
CA SER A 72 -23.53 -12.79 -3.12
C SER A 72 -24.30 -11.63 -2.46
N GLN A 73 -23.76 -10.40 -2.47
CA GLN A 73 -24.43 -9.24 -1.86
C GLN A 73 -24.32 -8.00 -2.77
N LYS A 74 -25.46 -7.48 -3.22
CA LYS A 74 -25.56 -6.30 -4.12
C LYS A 74 -24.80 -5.07 -3.60
N LYS A 75 -24.67 -4.91 -2.28
CA LYS A 75 -23.89 -3.84 -1.62
C LYS A 75 -22.37 -3.89 -1.85
N TYR A 76 -21.84 -5.04 -2.28
CA TYR A 76 -20.41 -5.20 -2.58
C TYR A 76 -20.15 -5.29 -4.08
N ALA A 77 -21.12 -4.91 -4.91
CA ALA A 77 -20.93 -4.75 -6.35
C ALA A 77 -19.82 -3.70 -6.58
N GLY A 78 -18.67 -4.14 -7.08
CA GLY A 78 -17.50 -3.28 -7.34
C GLY A 78 -16.30 -3.54 -6.42
N TYR A 79 -16.48 -4.21 -5.28
CA TYR A 79 -15.37 -4.52 -4.36
C TYR A 79 -14.29 -5.40 -5.00
N GLU A 80 -14.70 -6.42 -5.77
CA GLU A 80 -13.76 -7.29 -6.50
C GLU A 80 -12.83 -6.48 -7.41
N GLN A 81 -13.40 -5.57 -8.20
CA GLN A 81 -12.63 -4.75 -9.13
C GLN A 81 -11.75 -3.74 -8.39
N PHE A 82 -12.28 -3.11 -7.33
CA PHE A 82 -11.53 -2.19 -6.48
C PHE A 82 -10.28 -2.86 -5.91
N PHE A 83 -10.40 -4.05 -5.31
CA PHE A 83 -9.25 -4.76 -4.73
C PHE A 83 -8.27 -5.28 -5.78
N LYS A 84 -8.74 -5.68 -6.97
CA LYS A 84 -7.86 -6.01 -8.10
C LYS A 84 -7.04 -4.80 -8.55
N ASN A 85 -7.65 -3.63 -8.64
CA ASN A 85 -6.96 -2.42 -9.04
C ASN A 85 -6.02 -1.94 -7.92
N LEU A 86 -6.42 -2.06 -6.65
CA LEU A 86 -5.56 -1.75 -5.51
C LEU A 86 -4.32 -2.64 -5.48
N LYS A 87 -4.47 -3.94 -5.76
CA LYS A 87 -3.34 -4.87 -5.91
C LYS A 87 -2.33 -4.36 -6.94
N ASN A 88 -2.81 -3.96 -8.12
CA ASN A 88 -1.95 -3.45 -9.18
C ASN A 88 -1.23 -2.17 -8.74
N GLN A 89 -1.95 -1.24 -8.10
CA GLN A 89 -1.38 0.00 -7.59
C GLN A 89 -0.27 -0.24 -6.55
N LEU A 90 -0.49 -1.20 -5.64
CA LEU A 90 0.51 -1.57 -4.64
C LEU A 90 1.75 -2.24 -5.28
N ALA A 91 1.57 -3.02 -6.34
CA ALA A 91 2.69 -3.61 -7.10
C ALA A 91 3.52 -2.53 -7.82
N GLU A 92 2.88 -1.50 -8.37
CA GLU A 92 3.55 -0.33 -8.94
C GLU A 92 4.33 0.45 -7.87
N LEU A 93 3.72 0.70 -6.69
CA LEU A 93 4.42 1.34 -5.58
C LEU A 93 5.65 0.56 -5.16
N ARG A 94 5.55 -0.77 -5.04
CA ARG A 94 6.70 -1.63 -4.76
C ARG A 94 7.81 -1.48 -5.79
N THR A 95 7.44 -1.40 -7.08
CA THR A 95 8.39 -1.20 -8.18
C THR A 95 9.11 0.13 -8.06
N LYS A 96 8.40 1.22 -7.75
CA LYS A 96 8.99 2.54 -7.50
C LYS A 96 9.89 2.55 -6.27
N VAL A 97 9.50 1.87 -5.20
CA VAL A 97 10.35 1.71 -4.00
C VAL A 97 11.66 1.01 -4.36
N GLU A 98 11.61 -0.11 -5.07
CA GLU A 98 12.79 -0.91 -5.42
C GLU A 98 13.74 -0.21 -6.39
N ASN A 99 13.20 0.55 -7.36
CA ASN A 99 14.00 1.08 -8.47
C ASN A 99 14.32 2.58 -8.37
N GLU A 100 13.52 3.37 -7.64
CA GLU A 100 13.58 4.83 -7.70
C GLU A 100 13.70 5.49 -6.32
N TRP A 101 12.80 5.14 -5.39
CA TRP A 101 12.69 5.87 -4.13
C TRP A 101 13.65 5.37 -3.05
N PHE A 102 13.74 4.07 -2.86
CA PHE A 102 14.55 3.46 -1.82
C PHE A 102 15.24 2.19 -2.36
N PRO A 103 16.06 2.31 -3.41
CA PRO A 103 16.74 1.14 -3.97
C PRO A 103 17.60 0.47 -2.88
N PRO A 104 17.64 -0.88 -2.84
CA PRO A 104 18.48 -1.60 -1.89
C PRO A 104 19.94 -1.14 -1.98
N PRO A 105 20.62 -0.95 -0.84
CA PRO A 105 22.03 -0.57 -0.83
C PRO A 105 22.90 -1.59 -1.58
N PRO A 106 23.96 -1.15 -2.28
CA PRO A 106 24.81 -2.04 -3.07
C PRO A 106 25.52 -3.12 -2.22
N GLU A 107 25.67 -2.89 -0.91
CA GLU A 107 26.21 -3.86 0.04
C GLU A 107 25.26 -5.03 0.36
N TYR A 108 23.96 -4.92 0.06
CA TYR A 108 23.00 -6.01 0.26
C TYR A 108 23.14 -7.02 -0.88
N LYS A 109 23.99 -8.03 -0.68
CA LYS A 109 24.36 -9.00 -1.71
C LYS A 109 23.37 -10.15 -1.83
N THR A 110 22.68 -10.51 -0.76
CA THR A 110 21.75 -11.65 -0.80
C THR A 110 20.36 -11.20 -1.25
N ARG A 111 19.64 -12.12 -1.91
CA ARG A 111 18.23 -11.92 -2.26
C ARG A 111 17.37 -11.60 -1.03
N ASN A 112 17.68 -12.20 0.11
CA ASN A 112 16.91 -12.03 1.34
C ASN A 112 17.09 -10.63 1.95
N GLU A 113 18.32 -10.11 1.98
CA GLU A 113 18.59 -8.74 2.45
C GLU A 113 17.89 -7.72 1.56
N ARG A 114 18.02 -7.87 0.22
CA ARG A 114 17.34 -6.98 -0.74
C ARG A 114 15.82 -7.06 -0.59
N LYS A 115 15.26 -8.27 -0.44
CA LYS A 115 13.82 -8.45 -0.19
C LYS A 115 13.40 -7.76 1.11
N ALA A 116 14.14 -7.93 2.20
CA ALA A 116 13.83 -7.32 3.49
C ALA A 116 13.83 -5.78 3.39
N TRP A 117 14.81 -5.20 2.70
CA TRP A 117 14.87 -3.76 2.43
C TRP A 117 13.66 -3.26 1.66
N VAL A 118 13.36 -3.88 0.51
CA VAL A 118 12.21 -3.48 -0.32
C VAL A 118 10.91 -3.64 0.47
N ASN A 119 10.71 -4.75 1.17
CA ASN A 119 9.51 -4.97 2.00
C ASN A 119 9.36 -3.88 3.07
N HIS A 120 10.45 -3.53 3.75
CA HIS A 120 10.45 -2.53 4.81
C HIS A 120 10.04 -1.15 4.27
N PHE A 121 10.65 -0.66 3.20
CA PHE A 121 10.27 0.64 2.65
C PHE A 121 8.91 0.61 1.93
N THR A 122 8.54 -0.51 1.33
CA THR A 122 7.24 -0.63 0.66
C THR A 122 6.09 -0.53 1.66
N ILE A 123 6.19 -1.17 2.84
CA ILE A 123 5.10 -1.06 3.83
C ILE A 123 4.97 0.36 4.38
N LEU A 124 6.08 1.09 4.57
CA LEU A 124 6.04 2.48 5.01
C LEU A 124 5.34 3.37 3.99
N VAL A 125 5.72 3.25 2.70
CA VAL A 125 5.11 4.01 1.61
C VAL A 125 3.65 3.61 1.37
N ALA A 126 3.35 2.31 1.42
CA ALA A 126 1.99 1.82 1.22
C ALA A 126 1.04 2.32 2.30
N ARG A 127 1.49 2.41 3.57
CA ARG A 127 0.67 2.97 4.66
C ARG A 127 0.28 4.41 4.41
N GLU A 128 1.23 5.25 4.00
CA GLU A 128 0.96 6.66 3.64
C GLU A 128 -0.05 6.75 2.49
N PHE A 129 0.15 5.99 1.41
CA PHE A 129 -0.79 5.94 0.29
C PHE A 129 -2.19 5.50 0.72
N LEU A 130 -2.29 4.43 1.51
CA LEU A 130 -3.58 3.88 1.97
C LEU A 130 -4.30 4.81 2.93
N GLN A 131 -3.57 5.59 3.74
CA GLN A 131 -4.14 6.63 4.58
C GLN A 131 -4.77 7.76 3.73
N HIS A 132 -4.07 8.22 2.68
CA HIS A 132 -4.65 9.18 1.74
C HIS A 132 -5.85 8.61 0.98
N LEU A 133 -5.78 7.34 0.58
CA LEU A 133 -6.86 6.64 -0.10
C LEU A 133 -8.12 6.55 0.78
N GLU A 134 -7.95 6.26 2.07
CA GLU A 134 -9.04 6.26 3.05
C GLU A 134 -9.69 7.64 3.15
N ALA A 135 -8.87 8.67 3.35
CA ALA A 135 -9.32 10.04 3.50
C ALA A 135 -10.09 10.52 2.28
N GLU A 136 -9.58 10.25 1.07
CA GLU A 136 -10.24 10.62 -0.18
C GLU A 136 -11.56 9.83 -0.37
N ASN A 137 -11.56 8.52 -0.12
CA ASN A 137 -12.78 7.73 -0.22
C ASN A 137 -13.86 8.25 0.73
N PHE A 138 -13.47 8.59 1.97
CA PHE A 138 -14.40 9.19 2.94
C PHE A 138 -14.95 10.53 2.44
N TYR A 139 -14.07 11.44 2.01
CA TYR A 139 -14.46 12.77 1.51
C TYR A 139 -15.42 12.70 0.31
N LYS A 140 -15.18 11.78 -0.62
CA LYS A 140 -16.00 11.61 -1.83
C LYS A 140 -17.29 10.82 -1.60
N SER A 141 -17.35 9.99 -0.55
CA SER A 141 -18.55 9.21 -0.21
C SER A 141 -19.57 9.97 0.68
N GLY A 142 -19.12 11.03 1.36
CA GLY A 142 -19.97 11.89 2.21
C GLY A 142 -20.59 13.09 1.50
N ASN A 143 -20.24 13.31 0.23
CA ASN A 143 -20.86 14.31 -0.67
C ASN A 143 -21.70 13.61 -1.73
#